data_AF-A0A142XX88-F1
#
_entry.id   AF-A0A142XX88-F1
#
_cell.length_a   1.000
_cell.length_b   1.000
_cell.length_c   1.000
_cell.angle_alpha   90.00
_cell.angle_beta   90.00
_cell.angle_gamma   90.00
#
_symmetry.space_group_name_H-M   'P 1'
#
loop_
_entity.id
_entity.type
_entity.pdbx_description
1 polymer ?
#
loop_
_entity_poly.entity_id
_entity_poly.type
_entity_poly.pdbx_seq_one_letter_code
_entity_poly.pdbx_strand_id
1 'polypeptide(L)'
;MYRIILLAVGMVASIVLLSGTPHAVADELDDAVQNVSDELLTKSPSIPSGDEGFVRILHEALEVAKREQSPHDACTQNKIAILALASLLGDDRISRTAKRERDPALQKKRETLRNRITLRGRNDLSKHFWVSAGLVAMSNETNAKGVGIAKEVMDSRPGGSGFSFADLAADLAGIRFALLATRKIEQAEELRERVLRARQSDDFCPNIEGLPEGLTAEQFQNEFGGLGGKKTRDLFLQIDDRIRECPVLRGED
;
A
#
# COMPACT_ATOMS: atom_id res chain seq x y z
N MET A 1 19.36 8.71 -15.18
CA MET A 1 18.24 7.81 -14.83
C MET A 1 18.11 7.74 -13.30
N TYR A 2 17.85 8.89 -12.65
CA TYR A 2 18.01 9.13 -11.19
C TYR A 2 16.83 9.96 -10.61
N ARG A 3 15.65 9.91 -11.24
CA ARG A 3 14.67 11.00 -11.11
C ARG A 3 13.50 10.78 -10.16
N ILE A 4 13.20 9.55 -9.75
CA ILE A 4 11.97 9.30 -8.95
C ILE A 4 12.24 9.28 -7.44
N ILE A 5 13.48 9.00 -7.01
CA ILE A 5 13.80 8.84 -5.58
C ILE A 5 14.69 9.97 -5.03
N LEU A 6 15.51 10.63 -5.86
CA LEU A 6 16.46 11.65 -5.38
C LEU A 6 15.84 13.03 -5.08
N LEU A 7 14.60 13.30 -5.48
CA LEU A 7 13.93 14.60 -5.24
C LEU A 7 13.32 14.72 -3.83
N ALA A 8 13.40 13.67 -3.00
CA ALA A 8 12.75 13.65 -1.68
C ALA A 8 13.44 14.50 -0.59
N VAL A 9 14.65 15.03 -0.81
CA VAL A 9 15.48 15.62 0.26
C VAL A 9 15.40 17.15 0.37
N GLY A 10 14.54 17.84 -0.39
CA GLY A 10 14.49 19.30 -0.24
C GLY A 10 13.36 20.01 -0.96
N MET A 11 12.15 19.93 -0.41
CA MET A 11 11.19 21.03 -0.50
C MET A 11 10.03 20.81 0.49
N VAL A 12 9.77 21.82 1.32
CA VAL A 12 8.52 21.97 2.08
C VAL A 12 7.49 22.58 1.12
N ALA A 13 6.33 21.94 0.96
CA ALA A 13 5.11 22.55 0.39
C ALA A 13 3.93 21.61 0.69
N SER A 14 3.04 21.96 1.63
CA SER A 14 1.86 22.82 1.46
C SER A 14 0.65 22.06 0.91
N ILE A 15 -0.18 21.64 1.86
CA ILE A 15 -1.65 21.54 1.89
C ILE A 15 -2.36 21.45 0.53
N VAL A 16 -2.96 20.27 0.33
CA VAL A 16 -4.16 19.92 -0.45
C VAL A 16 -4.99 21.11 -0.94
N LEU A 17 -5.06 21.28 -2.27
CA LEU A 17 -6.19 21.92 -2.93
C LEU A 17 -7.01 20.82 -3.63
N LEU A 18 -8.27 20.70 -3.21
CA LEU A 18 -9.28 19.84 -3.82
C LEU A 18 -9.64 20.36 -5.21
N SER A 19 -9.28 19.63 -6.26
CA SER A 19 -10.01 19.66 -7.53
C SER A 19 -11.20 18.70 -7.42
N GLY A 20 -12.41 19.24 -7.49
CA GLY A 20 -13.66 18.50 -7.30
C GLY A 20 -13.89 17.45 -8.39
N THR A 21 -13.83 16.18 -8.00
CA THR A 21 -14.49 15.10 -8.73
C THR A 21 -16.00 15.31 -8.63
N PRO A 22 -16.78 15.06 -9.70
CA PRO A 22 -18.23 15.08 -9.61
C PRO A 22 -18.67 14.13 -8.48
N HIS A 23 -19.49 14.61 -7.54
CA HIS A 23 -19.89 13.84 -6.35
C HIS A 23 -20.38 12.42 -6.69
N ALA A 24 -21.11 12.24 -7.79
CA ALA A 24 -21.61 10.95 -8.25
C ALA A 24 -20.50 9.91 -8.56
N VAL A 25 -19.36 10.32 -9.14
CA VAL A 25 -18.26 9.39 -9.47
C VAL A 25 -17.49 8.96 -8.23
N ALA A 26 -17.40 9.85 -7.24
CA ALA A 26 -16.83 9.52 -5.94
C ALA A 26 -17.74 8.55 -5.16
N ASP A 27 -19.06 8.78 -5.21
CA ASP A 27 -20.04 7.91 -4.57
C ASP A 27 -20.07 6.50 -5.20
N GLU A 28 -19.99 6.39 -6.54
CA GLU A 28 -19.91 5.09 -7.24
C GLU A 28 -18.63 4.30 -6.88
N LEU A 29 -17.49 4.98 -6.77
CA LEU A 29 -16.24 4.33 -6.35
C LEU A 29 -16.31 3.86 -4.90
N ASP A 30 -16.87 4.68 -4.01
CA ASP A 30 -17.03 4.33 -2.60
C ASP A 30 -17.97 3.13 -2.42
N ASP A 31 -19.08 3.07 -3.16
CA ASP A 31 -20.00 1.94 -3.17
C ASP A 31 -19.31 0.65 -3.68
N ALA A 32 -18.54 0.74 -4.77
CA ALA A 32 -17.77 -0.39 -5.27
C ALA A 32 -16.73 -0.88 -4.26
N VAL A 33 -16.00 0.02 -3.59
CA VAL A 33 -15.05 -0.33 -2.53
C VAL A 33 -15.74 -1.03 -1.36
N GLN A 34 -16.93 -0.57 -0.96
CA GLN A 34 -17.70 -1.22 0.09
C GLN A 34 -18.17 -2.62 -0.33
N ASN A 35 -18.69 -2.78 -1.56
CA ASN A 35 -19.11 -4.08 -2.10
C ASN A 35 -17.96 -5.09 -2.08
N VAL A 36 -16.78 -4.70 -2.57
CA VAL A 36 -15.59 -5.56 -2.53
C VAL A 36 -15.20 -5.89 -1.09
N SER A 37 -15.22 -4.91 -0.18
CA SER A 37 -14.87 -5.11 1.23
C SER A 37 -15.82 -6.10 1.92
N ASP A 38 -17.12 -5.99 1.68
CA ASP A 38 -18.16 -6.85 2.25
C ASP A 38 -18.08 -8.29 1.71
N GLU A 39 -17.81 -8.46 0.41
CA GLU A 39 -17.62 -9.80 -0.17
C GLU A 39 -16.35 -10.45 0.39
N LEU A 40 -15.25 -9.72 0.51
CA LEU A 40 -14.01 -10.22 1.11
C LEU A 40 -14.19 -10.60 2.59
N LEU A 41 -14.93 -9.80 3.37
CA LEU A 41 -15.26 -10.14 4.76
C LEU A 41 -16.12 -11.39 4.85
N THR A 42 -17.06 -11.58 3.91
CA THR A 42 -17.89 -12.79 3.84
C THR A 42 -17.04 -14.03 3.53
N LYS A 43 -16.08 -13.90 2.60
CA LYS A 43 -15.12 -14.96 2.27
C LYS A 43 -14.01 -15.14 3.30
N SER A 44 -13.81 -14.19 4.21
CA SER A 44 -12.68 -14.19 5.14
C SER A 44 -12.47 -15.49 5.90
N PRO A 45 -13.48 -16.28 6.33
CA PRO A 45 -13.23 -17.56 7.01
C PRO A 45 -12.48 -18.61 6.18
N SER A 46 -12.53 -18.55 4.85
CA SER A 46 -11.82 -19.49 3.96
C SER A 46 -10.43 -19.00 3.51
N ILE A 47 -10.11 -17.73 3.78
CA ILE A 47 -8.78 -17.17 3.51
C ILE A 47 -7.81 -17.75 4.53
N PRO A 48 -6.64 -18.30 4.13
CA PRO A 48 -5.65 -18.79 5.08
C PRO A 48 -5.06 -17.65 5.92
N SER A 49 -4.43 -18.00 7.04
CA SER A 49 -3.67 -17.04 7.85
C SER A 49 -2.24 -16.88 7.30
N GLY A 50 -1.51 -15.90 7.81
CA GLY A 50 -0.12 -15.67 7.46
C GLY A 50 0.05 -15.07 6.06
N ASP A 51 1.22 -15.33 5.48
CA ASP A 51 1.64 -14.81 4.16
C ASP A 51 0.82 -15.41 3.01
N GLU A 52 0.40 -16.65 3.12
CA GLU A 52 -0.53 -17.27 2.17
C GLU A 52 -1.86 -16.51 2.13
N GLY A 53 -2.32 -16.05 3.31
CA GLY A 53 -3.50 -15.21 3.44
C GLY A 53 -3.38 -13.90 2.67
N PHE A 54 -2.21 -13.25 2.72
CA PHE A 54 -1.95 -12.00 1.99
C PHE A 54 -2.08 -12.20 0.48
N VAL A 55 -1.48 -13.25 -0.07
CA VAL A 55 -1.58 -13.56 -1.50
C VAL A 55 -3.03 -13.90 -1.87
N ARG A 56 -3.69 -14.75 -1.07
CA ARG A 56 -5.05 -15.19 -1.37
C ARG A 56 -6.06 -14.05 -1.32
N ILE A 57 -6.02 -13.19 -0.31
CA ILE A 57 -6.97 -12.09 -0.20
C ILE A 57 -6.80 -11.06 -1.32
N LEU A 58 -5.58 -10.84 -1.80
CA LEU A 58 -5.33 -9.99 -2.96
C LEU A 58 -5.89 -10.60 -4.26
N HIS A 59 -5.71 -11.90 -4.48
CA HIS A 59 -6.33 -12.59 -5.63
C HIS A 59 -7.85 -12.44 -5.61
N GLU A 60 -8.46 -12.68 -4.46
CA GLU A 60 -9.91 -12.52 -4.29
C GLU A 60 -10.33 -11.06 -4.53
N ALA A 61 -9.60 -10.08 -4.00
CA ALA A 61 -9.95 -8.66 -4.16
C ALA A 61 -9.93 -8.22 -5.63
N LEU A 62 -8.90 -8.61 -6.37
CA LEU A 62 -8.81 -8.30 -7.81
C LEU A 62 -9.91 -9.00 -8.61
N GLU A 63 -10.25 -10.24 -8.27
CA GLU A 63 -11.30 -10.99 -8.95
C GLU A 63 -12.70 -10.41 -8.65
N VAL A 64 -12.97 -10.01 -7.41
CA VAL A 64 -14.22 -9.34 -7.04
C VAL A 64 -14.31 -7.98 -7.73
N ALA A 65 -13.28 -7.15 -7.67
CA ALA A 65 -13.27 -5.85 -8.32
C ALA A 65 -13.39 -5.92 -9.85
N LYS A 66 -12.95 -7.02 -10.48
CA LYS A 66 -13.16 -7.27 -11.92
C LYS A 66 -14.62 -7.46 -12.29
N ARG A 67 -15.41 -8.02 -11.37
CA ARG A 67 -16.81 -8.42 -11.59
C ARG A 67 -17.81 -7.28 -11.34
N GLU A 68 -17.40 -6.21 -10.67
CA GLU A 68 -18.23 -5.01 -10.53
C GLU A 68 -18.65 -4.50 -11.93
N GLN A 69 -19.95 -4.24 -12.12
CA GLN A 69 -20.56 -4.08 -13.45
C GLN A 69 -20.15 -2.76 -14.16
N SER A 70 -19.45 -2.89 -15.31
CA SER A 70 -19.41 -2.03 -16.53
C SER A 70 -19.23 -0.50 -16.44
N PRO A 71 -18.30 0.15 -17.18
CA PRO A 71 -17.03 -0.29 -17.73
C PRO A 71 -15.86 0.41 -16.99
N HIS A 72 -15.38 -0.19 -15.91
CA HIS A 72 -14.14 0.25 -15.27
C HIS A 72 -12.94 -0.36 -15.99
N ASP A 73 -11.96 0.47 -16.32
CA ASP A 73 -10.66 0.00 -16.82
C ASP A 73 -9.88 -0.74 -15.71
N ALA A 74 -8.78 -1.39 -16.11
CA ALA A 74 -7.93 -2.13 -15.18
C ALA A 74 -7.41 -1.26 -14.03
N CYS A 75 -7.09 0.02 -14.30
CA CYS A 75 -6.63 0.96 -13.29
C CYS A 75 -7.69 1.17 -12.21
N THR A 76 -8.94 1.38 -12.62
CA THR A 76 -10.06 1.63 -11.73
C THR A 76 -10.42 0.38 -10.92
N GLN A 77 -10.47 -0.79 -11.57
CA GLN A 77 -10.71 -2.06 -10.87
C GLN A 77 -9.62 -2.38 -9.85
N ASN A 78 -8.35 -2.20 -10.21
CA ASN A 78 -7.23 -2.38 -9.28
C ASN A 78 -7.27 -1.37 -8.13
N LYS A 79 -7.64 -0.11 -8.41
CA LYS A 79 -7.84 0.93 -7.40
C LYS A 79 -8.91 0.52 -6.39
N ILE A 80 -10.05 0.02 -6.84
CA ILE A 80 -11.12 -0.50 -5.96
C ILE A 80 -10.57 -1.63 -5.06
N ALA A 81 -9.87 -2.60 -5.63
CA ALA A 81 -9.29 -3.70 -4.86
C ALA A 81 -8.26 -3.21 -3.81
N ILE A 82 -7.38 -2.28 -4.17
CA ILE A 82 -6.40 -1.69 -3.25
C ILE A 82 -7.09 -0.95 -2.11
N LEU A 83 -8.11 -0.15 -2.40
CA LEU A 83 -8.83 0.62 -1.39
C LEU A 83 -9.61 -0.29 -0.44
N ALA A 84 -10.22 -1.36 -0.95
CA ALA A 84 -10.87 -2.38 -0.12
C ALA A 84 -9.85 -3.09 0.79
N LEU A 85 -8.68 -3.49 0.28
CA LEU A 85 -7.65 -4.11 1.11
C LEU A 85 -7.04 -3.13 2.11
N ALA A 86 -6.87 -1.86 1.74
CA ALA A 86 -6.43 -0.81 2.65
C ALA A 86 -7.43 -0.59 3.80
N SER A 87 -8.74 -0.65 3.52
CA SER A 87 -9.78 -0.51 4.54
C SER A 87 -9.78 -1.72 5.51
N LEU A 88 -9.63 -2.93 4.97
CA LEU A 88 -9.68 -4.17 5.76
C LEU A 88 -8.39 -4.43 6.53
N LEU A 89 -7.23 -4.29 5.87
CA LEU A 89 -5.93 -4.73 6.37
C LEU A 89 -5.03 -3.58 6.84
N GLY A 90 -5.32 -2.35 6.44
CA GLY A 90 -4.62 -1.15 6.92
C GLY A 90 -5.06 -0.71 8.32
N ASP A 91 -4.51 0.41 8.78
CA ASP A 91 -4.91 1.06 10.04
C ASP A 91 -6.26 1.79 9.88
N ASP A 92 -7.00 1.91 10.98
CA ASP A 92 -8.33 2.54 11.01
C ASP A 92 -8.32 4.02 10.58
N ARG A 93 -7.15 4.65 10.46
CA ARG A 93 -6.97 5.98 9.84
C ARG A 93 -7.46 6.08 8.39
N ILE A 94 -7.35 5.01 7.59
CA ILE A 94 -7.89 4.98 6.22
C ILE A 94 -9.41 4.71 6.23
N SER A 95 -9.91 4.03 7.26
CA SER A 95 -11.34 3.72 7.40
C SER A 95 -12.21 4.93 7.76
N ARG A 96 -11.63 6.13 7.99
CA ARG A 96 -12.41 7.32 8.39
C ARG A 96 -13.18 7.98 7.25
N THR A 97 -12.89 7.62 6.00
CA THR A 97 -13.73 7.96 4.84
C THR A 97 -14.95 7.05 4.70
N ALA A 98 -14.90 5.84 5.29
CA ALA A 98 -16.08 4.97 5.39
C ALA A 98 -17.03 5.52 6.45
N LYS A 99 -17.93 6.42 6.04
CA LYS A 99 -18.96 7.09 6.85
C LYS A 99 -19.96 6.15 7.59
N ARG A 100 -19.73 4.84 7.70
CA ARG A 100 -20.82 3.88 7.96
C ARG A 100 -20.61 2.68 8.89
N GLU A 101 -19.42 2.38 9.43
CA GLU A 101 -19.31 1.14 10.24
C GLU A 101 -19.51 1.38 11.74
N ARG A 102 -20.78 1.37 12.15
CA ARG A 102 -21.22 1.35 13.56
C ARG A 102 -21.52 -0.06 14.08
N ASP A 103 -21.38 -1.11 13.26
CA ASP A 103 -21.64 -2.49 13.67
C ASP A 103 -20.40 -3.11 14.34
N PRO A 104 -20.42 -3.37 15.66
CA PRO A 104 -19.30 -3.97 16.37
C PRO A 104 -18.93 -5.37 15.85
N ALA A 105 -19.88 -6.11 15.26
CA ALA A 105 -19.62 -7.43 14.73
C ALA A 105 -18.76 -7.38 13.46
N LEU A 106 -19.01 -6.40 12.58
CA LEU A 106 -18.20 -6.17 11.39
C LEU A 106 -16.79 -5.69 11.76
N GLN A 107 -16.69 -4.76 12.71
CA GLN A 107 -15.40 -4.31 13.24
C GLN A 107 -14.56 -5.48 13.76
N LYS A 108 -15.15 -6.36 14.56
CA LYS A 108 -14.46 -7.55 15.09
C LYS A 108 -14.02 -8.52 13.99
N LYS A 109 -14.84 -8.73 12.95
CA LYS A 109 -14.48 -9.56 11.79
C LYS A 109 -13.27 -8.96 11.05
N ARG A 110 -13.30 -7.65 10.81
CA ARG A 110 -12.19 -6.92 10.19
C ARG A 110 -10.91 -7.03 10.99
N GLU A 111 -10.95 -6.78 12.30
CA GLU A 111 -9.80 -6.93 13.20
C GLU A 111 -9.24 -8.35 13.19
N THR A 112 -10.13 -9.35 13.22
CA THR A 112 -9.73 -10.76 13.16
C THR A 112 -9.02 -11.10 11.85
N LEU A 113 -9.56 -10.62 10.72
CA LEU A 113 -8.91 -10.77 9.42
C LEU A 113 -7.58 -10.03 9.39
N ARG A 114 -7.57 -8.75 9.75
CA ARG A 114 -6.37 -7.90 9.78
C ARG A 114 -5.24 -8.52 10.58
N ASN A 115 -5.50 -9.02 11.79
CA ASN A 115 -4.45 -9.48 12.71
C ASN A 115 -3.81 -10.81 12.32
N ARG A 116 -4.46 -11.61 11.46
CA ARG A 116 -3.93 -12.91 11.03
C ARG A 116 -3.27 -12.88 9.66
N ILE A 117 -3.43 -11.82 8.88
CA ILE A 117 -2.74 -11.64 7.60
C ILE A 117 -1.35 -11.07 7.88
N THR A 118 -0.32 -11.66 7.26
CA THR A 118 1.07 -11.21 7.41
C THR A 118 1.72 -11.00 6.06
N LEU A 119 2.80 -10.22 6.04
CA LEU A 119 3.69 -10.05 4.90
C LEU A 119 5.11 -10.24 5.42
N ARG A 120 5.86 -11.18 4.82
CA ARG A 120 7.17 -11.62 5.34
C ARG A 120 7.09 -12.11 6.79
N GLY A 121 6.01 -12.83 7.12
CA GLY A 121 5.73 -13.35 8.46
C GLY A 121 5.32 -12.31 9.50
N ARG A 122 5.18 -11.03 9.12
CA ARG A 122 4.87 -9.91 10.01
C ARG A 122 3.54 -9.24 9.70
N ASN A 123 2.71 -9.03 10.72
CA ASN A 123 1.40 -8.40 10.56
C ASN A 123 1.50 -6.89 10.32
N ASP A 124 2.41 -6.23 11.03
CA ASP A 124 2.76 -4.82 10.88
C ASP A 124 3.18 -4.49 9.43
N LEU A 125 4.00 -5.32 8.80
CA LEU A 125 4.41 -5.10 7.40
C LEU A 125 3.24 -5.17 6.42
N SER A 126 2.27 -6.07 6.64
CA SER A 126 1.04 -6.10 5.85
C SER A 126 0.24 -4.81 6.01
N LYS A 127 0.16 -4.26 7.23
CA LYS A 127 -0.51 -2.98 7.48
C LYS A 127 0.21 -1.84 6.76
N HIS A 128 1.53 -1.75 6.89
CA HIS A 128 2.37 -0.76 6.20
C HIS A 128 2.15 -0.79 4.68
N PHE A 129 2.24 -1.98 4.07
CA PHE A 129 2.00 -2.18 2.65
C PHE A 129 0.62 -1.63 2.21
N TRP A 130 -0.46 -2.07 2.86
CA TRP A 130 -1.82 -1.70 2.44
C TRP A 130 -2.17 -0.25 2.77
N VAL A 131 -1.64 0.30 3.87
CA VAL A 131 -1.81 1.73 4.18
C VAL A 131 -1.17 2.59 3.09
N SER A 132 0.08 2.28 2.76
CA SER A 132 0.84 3.00 1.75
C SER A 132 0.24 2.86 0.34
N ALA A 133 -0.18 1.65 -0.04
CA ALA A 133 -0.88 1.42 -1.31
C ALA A 133 -2.21 2.18 -1.39
N GLY A 134 -3.00 2.16 -0.30
CA GLY A 134 -4.27 2.86 -0.20
C GLY A 134 -4.13 4.38 -0.36
N LEU A 135 -3.16 4.99 0.32
CA LEU A 135 -2.89 6.44 0.21
C LEU A 135 -2.56 6.85 -1.24
N VAL A 136 -1.76 6.04 -1.94
CA VAL A 136 -1.47 6.27 -3.36
C VAL A 136 -2.72 6.11 -4.21
N ALA A 137 -3.51 5.06 -4.01
CA ALA A 137 -4.74 4.81 -4.76
C ALA A 137 -5.82 5.89 -4.54
N MET A 138 -5.90 6.49 -3.35
CA MET A 138 -6.80 7.62 -3.06
C MET A 138 -6.40 8.91 -3.77
N SER A 139 -5.13 9.05 -4.18
CA SER A 139 -4.67 10.28 -4.84
C SER A 139 -5.28 10.40 -6.25
N ASN A 140 -5.86 11.57 -6.55
CA ASN A 140 -6.56 11.83 -7.81
C ASN A 140 -5.65 12.33 -8.95
N GLU A 141 -4.32 12.37 -8.77
CA GLU A 141 -3.42 13.09 -9.67
C GLU A 141 -2.19 12.27 -10.09
N THR A 142 -1.81 12.42 -11.35
CA THR A 142 -0.76 11.66 -12.03
C THR A 142 0.66 12.04 -11.58
N ASN A 143 1.50 11.01 -11.46
CA ASN A 143 2.97 10.94 -11.38
C ASN A 143 3.75 11.82 -10.37
N ALA A 144 3.45 13.11 -10.22
CA ALA A 144 4.19 14.03 -9.33
C ALA A 144 3.81 13.91 -7.85
N LYS A 145 2.53 13.58 -7.54
CA LYS A 145 2.08 13.42 -6.14
C LYS A 145 2.45 12.09 -5.51
N GLY A 146 2.66 11.01 -6.28
CA GLY A 146 3.10 9.72 -5.72
C GLY A 146 4.44 9.81 -4.97
N VAL A 147 5.35 10.66 -5.48
CA VAL A 147 6.62 10.99 -4.81
C VAL A 147 6.38 11.83 -3.54
N GLY A 148 5.41 12.76 -3.58
CA GLY A 148 4.97 13.54 -2.42
C GLY A 148 4.36 12.66 -1.31
N ILE A 149 3.52 11.70 -1.66
CA ILE A 149 2.91 10.74 -0.72
C ILE A 149 3.98 9.83 -0.12
N ALA A 150 4.92 9.34 -0.94
CA ALA A 150 6.07 8.60 -0.42
C ALA A 150 6.83 9.44 0.61
N LYS A 151 7.03 10.74 0.33
CA LYS A 151 7.65 11.67 1.26
C LYS A 151 6.83 11.88 2.53
N GLU A 152 5.53 12.10 2.43
CA GLU A 152 4.65 12.25 3.60
C GLU A 152 4.64 11.00 4.47
N VAL A 153 4.58 9.82 3.85
CA VAL A 153 4.68 8.51 4.53
C VAL A 153 6.03 8.33 5.22
N MET A 154 7.11 8.89 4.67
CA MET A 154 8.44 8.89 5.29
C MET A 154 8.56 9.92 6.41
N ASP A 155 8.06 11.15 6.19
CA ASP A 155 8.12 12.29 7.11
C ASP A 155 7.22 12.09 8.34
N SER A 156 6.11 11.35 8.20
CA SER A 156 5.18 11.07 9.31
C SER A 156 5.72 10.09 10.36
N ARG A 157 6.98 9.65 10.24
CA ARG A 157 7.60 8.62 11.10
C ARG A 157 8.47 9.16 12.25
N PRO A 158 7.89 9.90 13.21
CA PRO A 158 8.42 9.88 14.57
C PRO A 158 7.36 9.42 15.58
N GLY A 159 7.57 8.26 16.24
CA GLY A 159 6.81 7.90 17.45
C GLY A 159 6.80 6.41 17.85
N GLY A 160 6.87 6.16 19.18
CA GLY A 160 6.48 4.93 19.86
C GLY A 160 7.52 3.80 19.93
N SER A 161 7.76 3.13 18.80
CA SER A 161 8.60 1.92 18.68
C SER A 161 9.98 2.16 18.06
N GLY A 162 10.23 3.36 17.54
CA GLY A 162 11.43 3.70 16.77
C GLY A 162 11.26 3.51 15.26
N PHE A 163 12.17 4.09 14.48
CA PHE A 163 12.21 3.99 13.02
C PHE A 163 12.64 2.58 12.58
N SER A 164 11.96 2.03 11.59
CA SER A 164 12.25 0.73 10.98
C SER A 164 12.41 0.83 9.48
N PHE A 165 13.55 0.32 8.97
CA PHE A 165 13.79 0.15 7.55
C PHE A 165 13.02 -1.05 6.97
N ALA A 166 12.59 -2.02 7.79
CA ALA A 166 11.70 -3.09 7.33
C ALA A 166 10.29 -2.55 7.06
N ASP A 167 9.77 -1.69 7.94
CA ASP A 167 8.50 -0.99 7.72
C ASP A 167 8.57 -0.14 6.44
N LEU A 168 9.68 0.59 6.26
CA LEU A 168 9.96 1.35 5.06
C LEU A 168 9.97 0.50 3.78
N ALA A 169 10.53 -0.71 3.85
CA ALA A 169 10.52 -1.62 2.72
C ALA A 169 9.10 -2.07 2.33
N ALA A 170 8.24 -2.36 3.33
CA ALA A 170 6.84 -2.68 3.08
C ALA A 170 6.05 -1.48 2.53
N ASP A 171 6.31 -0.28 3.04
CA ASP A 171 5.67 0.95 2.56
C ASP A 171 6.05 1.27 1.11
N LEU A 172 7.33 1.21 0.77
CA LEU A 172 7.81 1.44 -0.60
C LEU A 172 7.29 0.35 -1.57
N ALA A 173 7.20 -0.89 -1.11
CA ALA A 173 6.58 -1.96 -1.88
C ALA A 173 5.09 -1.70 -2.16
N GLY A 174 4.34 -1.26 -1.14
CA GLY A 174 2.93 -0.88 -1.27
C GLY A 174 2.71 0.31 -2.19
N ILE A 175 3.55 1.36 -2.08
CA ILE A 175 3.55 2.50 -2.99
C ILE A 175 3.75 2.00 -4.42
N ARG A 176 4.83 1.25 -4.68
CA ARG A 176 5.16 0.78 -6.02
C ARG A 176 4.07 -0.11 -6.61
N PHE A 177 3.50 -0.99 -5.80
CA PHE A 177 2.36 -1.81 -6.19
C PHE A 177 1.21 -0.95 -6.70
N ALA A 178 0.79 0.06 -5.92
CA ALA A 178 -0.29 0.95 -6.29
C ALA A 178 0.03 1.79 -7.55
N LEU A 179 1.27 2.24 -7.72
CA LEU A 179 1.67 2.98 -8.93
C LEU A 179 1.54 2.11 -10.18
N LEU A 180 2.06 0.88 -10.15
CA LEU A 180 1.92 -0.08 -11.26
C LEU A 180 0.45 -0.44 -11.52
N ALA A 181 -0.36 -0.49 -10.46
CA ALA A 181 -1.75 -0.91 -10.52
C ALA A 181 -2.70 0.14 -11.12
N THR A 182 -2.34 1.42 -11.06
CA THR A 182 -3.32 2.51 -11.25
C THR A 182 -2.89 3.61 -12.23
N ARG A 183 -1.62 3.66 -12.67
CA ARG A 183 -1.12 4.76 -13.51
C ARG A 183 -1.39 4.63 -14.99
N LYS A 184 -1.19 3.43 -15.55
CA LYS A 184 -1.31 3.13 -16.98
C LYS A 184 -2.08 1.83 -17.13
N ILE A 185 -3.05 1.78 -18.04
CA ILE A 185 -3.92 0.61 -18.21
C ILE A 185 -3.10 -0.63 -18.56
N GLU A 186 -2.08 -0.50 -19.41
CA GLU A 186 -1.20 -1.59 -19.81
C GLU A 186 -0.41 -2.14 -18.61
N GLN A 187 0.14 -1.26 -17.77
CA GLN A 187 0.86 -1.65 -16.55
C GLN A 187 -0.07 -2.29 -15.52
N ALA A 188 -1.30 -1.80 -15.42
CA ALA A 188 -2.33 -2.33 -14.53
C ALA A 188 -2.71 -3.76 -14.92
N GLU A 189 -2.88 -4.05 -16.21
CA GLU A 189 -3.13 -5.41 -16.71
C GLU A 189 -1.91 -6.32 -16.51
N GLU A 190 -0.70 -5.85 -16.86
CA GLU A 190 0.54 -6.60 -16.63
C GLU A 190 0.77 -6.93 -15.14
N LEU A 191 0.42 -6.01 -14.24
CA LEU A 191 0.46 -6.26 -12.80
C LEU A 191 -0.49 -7.41 -12.44
N ARG A 192 -1.74 -7.40 -12.91
CA ARG A 192 -2.71 -8.47 -12.61
C ARG A 192 -2.21 -9.84 -13.05
N GLU A 193 -1.66 -9.93 -14.26
CA GLU A 193 -1.09 -11.17 -14.77
C GLU A 193 0.08 -11.69 -13.93
N ARG A 194 0.84 -10.79 -13.30
CA ARG A 194 1.91 -11.17 -12.37
C ARG A 194 1.36 -11.56 -11.01
N VAL A 195 0.36 -10.84 -10.52
CA VAL A 195 -0.33 -11.19 -9.28
C VAL A 195 -0.94 -12.60 -9.38
N LEU A 196 -1.62 -12.94 -10.48
CA LEU A 196 -2.20 -14.27 -10.69
C LEU A 196 -1.16 -15.40 -10.71
N ARG A 197 0.10 -15.09 -11.07
CA ARG A 197 1.23 -16.03 -11.04
C ARG A 197 1.96 -16.06 -9.70
N ALA A 198 1.77 -15.06 -8.85
CA ALA A 198 2.39 -14.99 -7.53
C ALA A 198 1.88 -16.12 -6.62
N ARG A 199 2.77 -16.63 -5.78
CA ARG A 199 2.49 -17.76 -4.86
C ARG A 199 2.92 -17.46 -3.44
N GLN A 200 3.76 -16.46 -3.22
CA GLN A 200 4.37 -16.16 -1.92
C GLN A 200 4.46 -14.66 -1.68
N SER A 201 4.57 -14.26 -0.42
CA SER A 201 4.70 -12.86 0.00
C SER A 201 5.96 -12.18 -0.55
N ASP A 202 7.03 -12.93 -0.78
CA ASP A 202 8.29 -12.50 -1.43
C ASP A 202 8.07 -11.91 -2.83
N ASP A 203 6.96 -12.28 -3.49
CA ASP A 203 6.61 -11.74 -4.79
C ASP A 203 6.22 -10.25 -4.70
N PHE A 204 5.81 -9.80 -3.51
CA PHE A 204 5.22 -8.48 -3.23
C PHE A 204 6.07 -7.61 -2.31
N CYS A 205 6.94 -8.20 -1.48
CA CYS A 205 7.73 -7.46 -0.50
C CYS A 205 9.17 -7.98 -0.48
N PRO A 206 10.17 -7.09 -0.54
CA PRO A 206 11.58 -7.48 -0.55
C PRO A 206 11.96 -8.23 0.72
N ASN A 207 13.13 -8.90 0.69
CA ASN A 207 13.72 -9.44 1.92
C ASN A 207 14.03 -8.29 2.89
N ILE A 208 13.54 -8.41 4.12
CA ILE A 208 13.74 -7.45 5.20
C ILE A 208 14.94 -7.80 6.10
N GLU A 209 15.54 -8.97 5.94
CA GLU A 209 16.69 -9.38 6.73
C GLU A 209 17.85 -8.38 6.60
N GLY A 210 18.45 -8.07 7.75
CA GLY A 210 19.56 -7.13 7.87
C GLY A 210 19.17 -5.66 7.75
N LEU A 211 17.89 -5.32 7.57
CA LEU A 211 17.44 -3.93 7.62
C LEU A 211 17.41 -3.44 9.09
N PRO A 212 17.96 -2.24 9.40
CA PRO A 212 17.93 -1.72 10.76
C PRO A 212 16.50 -1.40 11.25
N GLU A 213 16.20 -1.72 12.50
CA GLU A 213 14.89 -1.47 13.12
C GLU A 213 15.02 -1.01 14.57
N GLY A 214 13.94 -0.46 15.12
CA GLY A 214 13.89 -0.02 16.52
C GLY A 214 14.78 1.19 16.83
N LEU A 215 15.11 1.99 15.81
CA LEU A 215 15.99 3.15 15.97
C LEU A 215 15.23 4.27 16.68
N THR A 216 15.75 4.78 17.80
CA THR A 216 15.18 6.02 18.36
C THR A 216 15.34 7.17 17.36
N ALA A 217 14.54 8.23 17.53
CA ALA A 217 14.70 9.43 16.70
C ALA A 217 16.13 9.99 16.76
N GLU A 218 16.77 9.92 17.93
CA GLU A 218 18.15 10.32 18.13
C GLU A 218 19.14 9.41 17.38
N GLN A 219 18.99 8.08 17.47
CA GLN A 219 19.82 7.14 16.72
C GLN A 219 19.66 7.31 15.22
N PHE A 220 18.43 7.43 14.74
CA PHE A 220 18.15 7.68 13.33
C PHE A 220 18.78 8.99 12.85
N GLN A 221 18.71 10.05 13.66
CA GLN A 221 19.32 11.32 13.32
C GLN A 221 20.85 11.27 13.37
N ASN A 222 21.43 10.78 14.45
CA ASN A 222 22.88 10.85 14.69
C ASN A 222 23.65 9.80 13.90
N GLU A 223 23.14 8.57 13.81
CA GLU A 223 23.84 7.46 13.17
C GLU A 223 23.57 7.39 11.66
N PHE A 224 22.36 7.74 11.22
CA PHE A 224 21.93 7.61 9.83
C PHE A 224 21.77 8.95 9.09
N GLY A 225 21.70 10.06 9.83
CA GLY A 225 21.54 11.42 9.31
C GLY A 225 20.08 11.82 9.05
N GLY A 226 19.12 11.11 9.65
CA GLY A 226 17.69 11.29 9.38
C GLY A 226 17.33 10.97 7.93
N LEU A 227 16.18 11.42 7.44
CA LEU A 227 15.73 11.18 6.05
C LEU A 227 16.69 11.77 4.99
N GLY A 228 17.40 12.83 5.33
CA GLY A 228 18.38 13.49 4.46
C GLY A 228 19.81 12.96 4.60
N GLY A 229 20.04 11.91 5.38
CA GLY A 229 21.37 11.39 5.65
C GLY A 229 21.92 10.49 4.55
N LYS A 230 23.26 10.41 4.41
CA LYS A 230 23.89 9.53 3.40
C LYS A 230 23.55 8.05 3.66
N LYS A 231 23.70 7.59 4.90
CA LYS A 231 23.42 6.18 5.25
C LYS A 231 21.94 5.83 5.05
N THR A 232 21.05 6.74 5.39
CA THR A 232 19.62 6.59 5.07
C THR A 232 19.42 6.44 3.57
N ARG A 233 19.97 7.34 2.74
CA ARG A 233 19.88 7.24 1.27
C ARG A 233 20.47 5.94 0.72
N ASP A 234 21.60 5.48 1.26
CA ASP A 234 22.22 4.23 0.83
C ASP A 234 21.31 3.03 1.14
N LEU A 235 20.64 3.00 2.30
CA LEU A 235 19.65 1.99 2.64
C LEU A 235 18.38 2.09 1.78
N PHE A 236 17.94 3.30 1.44
CA PHE A 236 16.85 3.51 0.49
C PHE A 236 17.14 2.89 -0.86
N LEU A 237 18.34 3.12 -1.41
CA LEU A 237 18.76 2.53 -2.68
C LEU A 237 18.81 1.00 -2.59
N GLN A 238 19.34 0.46 -1.48
CA GLN A 238 19.34 -0.99 -1.26
C GLN A 238 17.92 -1.57 -1.21
N ILE A 239 16.98 -0.90 -0.53
CA ILE A 239 15.58 -1.33 -0.46
C ILE A 239 14.92 -1.25 -1.84
N ASP A 240 15.14 -0.16 -2.58
CA ASP A 240 14.62 0.03 -3.94
C ASP A 240 15.13 -1.06 -4.90
N ASP A 241 16.41 -1.41 -4.82
CA ASP A 241 16.98 -2.50 -5.61
C ASP A 241 16.35 -3.85 -5.22
N ARG A 242 16.17 -4.14 -3.92
CA ARG A 242 15.47 -5.36 -3.48
C ARG A 242 14.02 -5.40 -3.97
N ILE A 243 13.33 -4.25 -4.01
CA ILE A 243 11.95 -4.14 -4.50
C ILE A 243 11.87 -4.47 -6.00
N ARG A 244 12.86 -4.04 -6.80
CA ARG A 244 12.91 -4.36 -8.24
C ARG A 244 13.08 -5.85 -8.51
N GLU A 245 13.65 -6.60 -7.57
CA GLU A 245 13.78 -8.04 -7.69
C GLU A 245 12.44 -8.78 -7.47
N CYS A 246 11.49 -8.20 -6.73
CA CYS A 246 10.18 -8.78 -6.47
C CYS A 246 9.38 -8.99 -7.78
N PRO A 247 9.03 -10.23 -8.17
CA PRO A 247 8.33 -10.54 -9.42
C PRO A 247 7.10 -9.67 -9.73
N VAL A 248 6.24 -9.40 -8.75
CA VAL A 248 5.02 -8.59 -8.96
C VAL A 248 5.35 -7.11 -9.12
N LEU A 249 6.46 -6.62 -8.56
CA LEU A 249 6.80 -5.19 -8.55
C LEU A 249 7.74 -4.77 -9.69
N ARG A 250 8.08 -5.67 -10.62
CA ARG A 250 8.82 -5.30 -11.84
C ARG A 250 8.01 -4.33 -12.72
N GLY A 251 8.66 -3.63 -13.65
CA GLY A 251 8.00 -2.71 -14.58
C GLY A 251 8.60 -1.31 -14.59
N GLU A 252 8.38 -0.61 -15.70
CA GLU A 252 8.86 0.75 -15.88
C GLU A 252 8.06 1.76 -15.06
N ASP A 253 8.70 2.86 -14.66
CA ASP A 253 8.06 3.88 -13.84
C ASP A 253 7.11 4.84 -14.60
#